data_AF-A0A662WLF8-F1
#
_entry.id   AF-A0A662WLF8-F1
#
_cell.length_a   1.000
_cell.length_b   1.000
_cell.length_c   1.000
_cell.angle_alpha   90.00
_cell.angle_beta   90.00
_cell.angle_gamma   90.00
#
_symmetry.space_group_name_H-M   'P 1'
#
loop_
_entity.id
_entity.type
_entity.pdbx_description
1 polymer ?
#
loop_
_entity_poly.entity_id
_entity_poly.type
_entity_poly.pdbx_seq_one_letter_code
_entity_poly.pdbx_strand_id
1 'polypeptide(L)'
;MVFCGADFEVSKAPVAPVALQAAAKKAVNEAAQKTQSIRDFAAELKSRLEPSLGLGWHVLVGADFAVDLRFVRRRSPRFSACVLLSSKKSKMKVLLYRTTPAVAPTPKQEHEALAEDSDNANAKRKVVVFESDMEETMQEAVLDKAKRLYNYFDGVEDSETKIAQALKHSLTFAYGPTWQVVVSSSRDLCCLPIVDEGMHVDFAVTKLRIVVYRHAGTRLDQHLDSAQFGKRVAFILATICLLLYGFLSLNSEVLERCKGSGKAATVGLTAEDDVLPEGCSAEDVERANNHAWWKTAAILGMSAFTMLASLIRVYSKSLSPKIKHS
;
A
#
# COMPACT_ATOMS: atom_id res chain seq x y z
N MET A 1 18.81 27.72 -8.18
CA MET A 1 17.41 27.97 -8.60
C MET A 1 16.53 26.92 -7.95
N VAL A 2 15.42 27.31 -7.33
CA VAL A 2 14.45 26.38 -6.70
C VAL A 2 13.42 26.00 -7.75
N PHE A 3 13.28 24.70 -8.06
CA PHE A 3 12.48 24.16 -9.17
C PHE A 3 10.99 24.50 -9.08
N CYS A 4 10.44 24.50 -7.86
CA CYS A 4 9.09 24.94 -7.56
C CYS A 4 9.15 25.66 -6.22
N GLY A 5 8.63 26.89 -6.13
CA GLY A 5 8.42 27.48 -4.81
C GLY A 5 7.62 26.53 -3.91
N ALA A 6 7.88 26.55 -2.61
CA ALA A 6 7.18 25.71 -1.65
C ALA A 6 5.81 26.31 -1.29
N ASP A 7 4.87 26.27 -2.24
CA ASP A 7 3.52 26.82 -2.10
C ASP A 7 2.42 25.84 -2.54
N PHE A 8 2.67 24.54 -2.40
CA PHE A 8 1.69 23.52 -2.74
C PHE A 8 0.52 23.50 -1.76
N GLU A 9 -0.69 23.58 -2.30
CA GLU A 9 -1.96 23.47 -1.60
C GLU A 9 -2.62 22.12 -1.89
N VAL A 10 -3.30 21.56 -0.90
CA VAL A 10 -4.05 20.31 -1.07
C VAL A 10 -5.35 20.61 -1.79
N SER A 11 -5.64 19.87 -2.85
CA SER A 11 -6.88 19.98 -3.61
C SER A 11 -8.07 19.47 -2.81
N LYS A 12 -9.25 20.05 -3.04
CA LYS A 12 -10.50 19.63 -2.37
C LYS A 12 -10.93 18.21 -2.75
N ALA A 13 -10.55 17.76 -3.94
CA ALA A 13 -10.80 16.42 -4.45
C ALA A 13 -9.49 15.85 -5.03
N PRO A 14 -9.19 14.55 -4.82
CA PRO A 14 -9.96 13.59 -4.03
C PRO A 14 -9.87 13.83 -2.52
N VAL A 15 -10.93 13.52 -1.77
CA VAL A 15 -10.97 13.71 -0.31
C VAL A 15 -10.08 12.68 0.37
N ALA A 16 -9.04 13.12 1.07
CA ALA A 16 -8.12 12.30 1.87
C ALA A 16 -8.27 12.55 3.39
N PRO A 17 -7.83 11.64 4.28
CA PRO A 17 -7.76 11.92 5.71
C PRO A 17 -6.88 13.14 6.00
N VAL A 18 -7.29 14.02 6.91
CA VAL A 18 -6.58 15.29 7.23
C VAL A 18 -5.11 15.04 7.61
N ALA A 19 -4.84 13.98 8.37
CA ALA A 19 -3.47 13.60 8.72
C ALA A 19 -2.60 13.27 7.49
N LEU A 20 -3.18 12.57 6.50
CA LEU A 20 -2.51 12.24 5.25
C LEU A 20 -2.26 13.50 4.41
N GLN A 21 -3.26 14.38 4.31
CA GLN A 21 -3.12 15.66 3.61
C GLN A 21 -2.01 16.53 4.21
N ALA A 22 -1.96 16.65 5.54
CA ALA A 22 -0.95 17.45 6.23
C ALA A 22 0.46 16.88 6.04
N ALA A 23 0.62 15.56 6.15
CA ALA A 23 1.90 14.89 5.93
C ALA A 23 2.38 15.02 4.47
N ALA A 24 1.47 14.82 3.51
CA ALA A 24 1.76 14.99 2.08
C ALA A 24 2.16 16.43 1.76
N LYS A 25 1.40 17.43 2.25
CA LYS A 25 1.72 18.85 2.06
C LYS A 25 3.09 19.20 2.61
N LYS A 26 3.44 18.70 3.80
CA LYS A 26 4.75 18.91 4.40
C LYS A 26 5.85 18.31 3.53
N ALA A 27 5.73 17.03 3.14
CA ALA A 27 6.73 16.34 2.34
C ALA A 27 6.96 16.99 0.96
N VAL A 28 5.88 17.39 0.28
CA VAL A 28 5.92 18.06 -1.02
C VAL A 28 6.64 19.40 -0.94
N ASN A 29 6.27 20.24 0.04
CA ASN A 29 6.89 21.56 0.19
C ASN A 29 8.37 21.47 0.61
N GLU A 30 8.74 20.51 1.46
CA GLU A 30 10.13 20.25 1.81
C GLU A 30 10.96 19.75 0.61
N ALA A 31 10.41 18.84 -0.20
CA ALA A 31 11.07 18.37 -1.41
C ALA A 31 11.28 19.51 -2.41
N ALA A 32 10.26 20.35 -2.60
CA ALA A 32 10.30 21.47 -3.54
C ALA A 32 11.43 22.47 -3.25
N GLN A 33 11.79 22.67 -1.99
CA GLN A 33 12.88 23.56 -1.57
C GLN A 33 14.27 23.06 -1.94
N LYS A 34 14.45 21.73 -2.09
CA LYS A 34 15.78 21.10 -2.22
C LYS A 34 16.12 20.71 -3.64
N THR A 35 15.14 20.61 -4.52
CA THR A 35 15.31 20.01 -5.84
C THR A 35 15.33 21.04 -6.97
N GLN A 36 16.05 20.71 -8.04
CA GLN A 36 16.25 21.57 -9.20
C GLN A 36 15.58 21.05 -10.48
N SER A 37 15.15 19.78 -10.49
CA SER A 37 14.47 19.14 -11.63
C SER A 37 13.21 18.39 -11.19
N ILE A 38 12.31 18.09 -12.14
CA ILE A 38 11.07 17.33 -11.88
C ILE A 38 11.35 15.91 -11.41
N ARG A 39 12.40 15.29 -11.95
CA ARG A 39 12.78 13.91 -11.65
C ARG A 39 13.40 13.83 -10.26
N ASP A 40 14.28 14.76 -9.92
CA ASP A 40 14.86 14.84 -8.56
C ASP A 40 13.78 15.15 -7.54
N PHE A 41 12.84 16.04 -7.88
CA PHE A 41 11.69 16.35 -7.04
C PHE A 41 10.84 15.11 -6.76
N ALA A 42 10.49 14.33 -7.79
CA ALA A 42 9.72 13.10 -7.61
C ALA A 42 10.49 12.06 -6.77
N ALA A 43 11.80 11.91 -7.00
CA ALA A 43 12.64 10.96 -6.28
C ALA A 43 12.80 11.33 -4.80
N GLU A 44 13.07 12.61 -4.50
CA GLU A 44 13.17 13.15 -3.14
C GLU A 44 11.81 13.08 -2.42
N LEU A 45 10.72 13.32 -3.14
CA LEU A 45 9.38 13.17 -2.57
C LEU A 45 9.11 11.71 -2.19
N LYS A 46 9.44 10.74 -3.06
CA LYS A 46 9.30 9.31 -2.78
C LYS A 46 10.14 8.91 -1.56
N SER A 47 11.39 9.38 -1.47
CA SER A 47 12.31 9.08 -0.35
C SER A 47 11.80 9.60 0.99
N ARG A 48 11.06 10.72 1.02
CA ARG A 48 10.45 11.31 2.23
C ARG A 48 9.11 10.69 2.62
N LEU A 49 8.30 10.29 1.64
CA LEU A 49 6.97 9.73 1.90
C LEU A 49 7.07 8.31 2.45
N GLU A 50 8.00 7.50 1.95
CA GLU A 50 8.15 6.09 2.34
C GLU A 50 8.36 5.88 3.85
N PRO A 51 9.27 6.61 4.54
CA PRO A 51 9.47 6.47 5.99
C PRO A 51 8.29 6.96 6.84
N SER A 52 7.55 7.96 6.35
CA SER A 52 6.50 8.65 7.13
C SER A 52 5.12 8.03 6.95
N LEU A 53 4.79 7.63 5.72
CA LEU A 53 3.47 7.13 5.35
C LEU A 53 3.48 5.64 5.00
N GLY A 54 4.65 5.01 4.94
CA GLY A 54 4.87 3.62 4.53
C GLY A 54 5.16 3.49 3.03
N LEU A 55 5.56 2.30 2.59
CA LEU A 55 5.91 2.01 1.18
C LEU A 55 4.68 1.93 0.26
N GLY A 56 4.89 1.79 -1.05
CA GLY A 56 3.78 1.56 -2.00
C GLY A 56 3.14 2.83 -2.58
N TRP A 57 3.76 4.01 -2.40
CA TRP A 57 3.25 5.24 -3.00
C TRP A 57 3.75 5.42 -4.43
N HIS A 58 2.81 5.60 -5.34
CA HIS A 58 3.05 6.12 -6.68
C HIS A 58 3.13 7.65 -6.58
N VAL A 59 4.14 8.22 -7.23
CA VAL A 59 4.37 9.67 -7.30
C VAL A 59 4.23 10.09 -8.76
N LEU A 60 3.30 11.00 -9.02
CA LEU A 60 3.11 11.60 -10.32
C LEU A 60 3.19 13.12 -10.20
N VAL A 61 4.04 13.72 -11.04
CA VAL A 61 4.32 15.16 -11.04
C VAL A 61 4.22 15.67 -12.46
N GLY A 62 3.51 16.78 -12.67
CA GLY A 62 3.42 17.43 -13.98
C GLY A 62 2.57 18.69 -13.95
N ALA A 63 2.52 19.41 -15.06
CA ALA A 63 1.72 20.64 -15.15
C ALA A 63 0.21 20.35 -15.14
N ASP A 64 -0.22 19.51 -16.08
CA ASP A 64 -1.57 18.97 -16.13
C ASP A 64 -1.55 17.53 -16.67
N PHE A 65 -2.45 16.69 -16.20
CA PHE A 65 -2.54 15.29 -16.60
C PHE A 65 -3.90 14.70 -16.22
N ALA A 66 -4.37 13.78 -17.07
CA ALA A 66 -5.49 12.91 -16.79
C ALA A 66 -4.98 11.54 -16.34
N VAL A 67 -5.59 11.00 -15.29
CA VAL A 67 -5.28 9.65 -14.80
C VAL A 67 -6.57 8.92 -14.48
N ASP A 68 -6.74 7.73 -15.05
CA ASP A 68 -7.78 6.82 -14.58
C ASP A 68 -7.21 5.94 -13.46
N LEU A 69 -7.44 6.37 -12.21
CA LEU A 69 -7.18 5.57 -11.02
C LEU A 69 -8.46 4.89 -10.55
N ARG A 70 -8.48 3.55 -10.59
CA ARG A 70 -9.53 2.78 -9.92
C ARG A 70 -9.06 2.48 -8.50
N PHE A 71 -9.59 3.22 -7.54
CA PHE A 71 -9.45 2.89 -6.14
C PHE A 71 -10.58 1.95 -5.74
N VAL A 72 -10.26 0.82 -5.11
CA VAL A 72 -11.30 0.07 -4.41
C VAL A 72 -11.69 0.91 -3.19
N ARG A 73 -12.91 1.47 -3.21
CA ARG A 73 -13.62 1.93 -2.01
C ARG A 73 -13.96 0.68 -1.20
N ARG A 74 -12.95 -0.02 -0.64
CA ARG A 74 -13.18 -1.10 0.32
C ARG A 74 -14.01 -0.47 1.43
N ARG A 75 -15.03 -1.18 1.91
CA ARG A 75 -16.07 -0.81 2.90
C ARG A 75 -15.66 0.00 4.14
N SER A 76 -14.40 0.39 4.30
CA SER A 76 -13.93 1.35 5.29
C SER A 76 -13.80 2.77 4.69
N PRO A 77 -14.58 3.75 5.15
CA PRO A 77 -14.48 5.16 4.73
C PRO A 77 -13.14 5.85 5.05
N ARG A 78 -12.18 5.15 5.66
CA ARG A 78 -11.09 5.77 6.43
C ARG A 78 -9.78 5.98 5.68
N PHE A 79 -9.60 5.43 4.47
CA PHE A 79 -8.32 5.55 3.75
C PHE A 79 -8.50 5.62 2.24
N SER A 80 -8.95 6.76 1.73
CA SER A 80 -8.54 7.19 0.39
C SER A 80 -7.04 7.47 0.44
N ALA A 81 -6.24 6.52 -0.07
CA ALA A 81 -4.80 6.67 -0.20
C ALA A 81 -4.46 7.46 -1.46
N CYS A 82 -5.08 8.63 -1.65
CA CYS A 82 -4.88 9.50 -2.80
C CYS A 82 -4.93 10.95 -2.36
N VAL A 83 -3.88 11.73 -2.64
CA VAL A 83 -3.78 13.15 -2.36
C VAL A 83 -3.32 13.87 -3.61
N LEU A 84 -4.06 14.88 -4.03
CA LEU A 84 -3.66 15.80 -5.09
C LEU A 84 -3.24 17.13 -4.46
N LEU A 85 -2.04 17.59 -4.83
CA LEU A 85 -1.54 18.90 -4.45
C LEU A 85 -1.29 19.72 -5.71
N SER A 86 -1.53 21.02 -5.63
CA SER A 86 -1.30 21.94 -6.73
C SER A 86 -0.63 23.21 -6.23
N SER A 87 0.34 23.73 -7.00
CA SER A 87 0.90 25.06 -6.78
C SER A 87 0.42 25.99 -7.89
N LYS A 88 -0.13 27.15 -7.49
CA LYS A 88 -0.53 28.19 -8.44
C LYS A 88 0.69 28.91 -9.02
N LYS A 89 1.78 29.03 -8.26
CA LYS A 89 2.99 29.73 -8.68
C LYS A 89 3.79 28.93 -9.70
N SER A 90 3.98 27.62 -9.48
CA SER A 90 4.71 26.77 -10.42
C SER A 90 3.82 26.16 -11.51
N LYS A 91 2.49 26.29 -11.41
CA LYS A 91 1.51 25.62 -12.29
C LYS A 91 1.72 24.09 -12.33
N MET A 92 2.18 23.51 -11.23
CA MET A 92 2.43 22.07 -11.13
C MET A 92 1.44 21.39 -10.20
N LYS A 93 1.08 20.17 -10.58
CA LYS A 93 0.25 19.23 -9.83
C LYS A 93 1.10 18.03 -9.40
N VAL A 94 0.86 17.57 -8.19
CA VAL A 94 1.51 16.41 -7.58
C VAL A 94 0.42 15.47 -7.09
N LEU A 95 0.34 14.30 -7.70
CA LEU A 95 -0.59 13.25 -7.33
C LEU A 95 0.18 12.14 -6.61
N LEU A 96 -0.23 11.90 -5.37
CA LEU A 96 0.30 10.85 -4.52
C LEU A 96 -0.78 9.82 -4.30
N TYR A 97 -0.55 8.57 -4.67
CA TYR A 97 -1.57 7.54 -4.51
C TYR A 97 -1.00 6.17 -4.22
N ARG A 98 -1.82 5.31 -3.62
CA ARG A 98 -1.61 3.87 -3.56
C ARG A 98 -2.67 3.16 -4.36
N THR A 99 -2.26 2.23 -5.19
CA THR A 99 -3.20 1.38 -5.91
C THR A 99 -3.49 0.13 -5.11
N THR A 100 -4.64 -0.48 -5.38
CA THR A 100 -5.00 -1.80 -4.86
C THR A 100 -5.37 -2.67 -6.04
N PRO A 101 -5.03 -3.97 -6.05
CA PRO A 101 -5.45 -4.85 -7.13
C PRO A 101 -6.97 -4.79 -7.32
N ALA A 102 -7.40 -4.57 -8.55
CA ALA A 102 -8.79 -4.54 -8.92
C ALA A 102 -9.37 -5.95 -8.82
N VAL A 103 -10.46 -6.06 -8.05
CA VAL A 103 -11.28 -7.28 -7.93
C VAL A 103 -12.48 -7.22 -8.89
N ALA A 104 -12.57 -6.17 -9.70
CA ALA A 104 -13.63 -6.01 -10.67
C ALA A 104 -13.50 -7.05 -11.79
N PRO A 105 -14.62 -7.58 -12.31
CA PRO A 105 -14.58 -8.48 -13.44
C PRO A 105 -13.94 -7.78 -14.64
N THR A 106 -13.09 -8.53 -15.35
CA THR A 106 -12.53 -8.11 -16.63
C THR A 106 -13.66 -7.73 -17.59
N PRO A 107 -13.54 -6.63 -18.34
CA PRO A 107 -14.49 -6.31 -19.40
C PRO A 107 -14.71 -7.52 -20.32
N LYS A 108 -15.92 -7.70 -20.82
CA LYS A 108 -16.25 -8.80 -21.75
C LYS A 108 -16.02 -8.43 -23.21
N GLN A 109 -15.89 -7.15 -23.50
CA GLN A 109 -15.74 -6.59 -24.84
C GLN A 109 -14.65 -5.52 -24.82
N GLU A 110 -14.03 -5.31 -25.97
CA GLU A 110 -13.09 -4.22 -26.22
C GLU A 110 -13.78 -2.85 -26.17
N HIS A 111 -13.03 -1.78 -25.94
CA HIS A 111 -13.59 -0.43 -25.95
C HIS A 111 -14.12 -0.06 -27.35
N GLU A 112 -15.29 0.59 -27.44
CA GLU A 112 -15.97 0.94 -28.70
C GLU A 112 -15.03 1.68 -29.68
N ALA A 113 -14.29 2.69 -29.17
CA ALA A 113 -13.29 3.45 -29.94
C ALA A 113 -12.14 2.63 -30.55
N LEU A 114 -11.98 1.36 -30.14
CA LEU A 114 -10.99 0.41 -30.68
C LEU A 114 -11.63 -0.79 -31.38
N ALA A 115 -12.96 -0.93 -31.31
CA ALA A 115 -13.72 -1.99 -31.96
C ALA A 115 -14.10 -1.65 -33.40
N GLU A 116 -14.22 -0.35 -33.72
CA GLU A 116 -14.48 0.13 -35.08
C GLU A 116 -13.18 0.35 -35.86
N ASP A 117 -12.98 -0.43 -36.93
CA ASP A 117 -11.92 -0.19 -37.91
C ASP A 117 -12.32 1.03 -38.77
N SER A 118 -11.98 2.23 -38.31
CA SER A 118 -12.12 3.44 -39.12
C SER A 118 -10.83 3.70 -39.91
N ASP A 119 -10.95 4.02 -41.20
CA ASP A 119 -9.81 4.32 -42.09
C ASP A 119 -8.96 5.50 -41.59
N ASN A 120 -9.55 6.40 -40.81
CA ASN A 120 -8.86 7.54 -40.17
C ASN A 120 -8.03 7.16 -38.93
N ALA A 121 -8.24 5.97 -38.34
CA ALA A 121 -7.48 5.51 -37.18
C ALA A 121 -6.02 5.18 -37.52
N ASN A 122 -5.73 4.90 -38.80
CA ASN A 122 -4.42 4.44 -39.30
C ASN A 122 -3.48 5.57 -39.78
N ALA A 123 -3.83 6.84 -39.55
CA ALA A 123 -2.94 7.95 -39.90
C ALA A 123 -1.58 7.79 -39.19
N LYS A 124 -0.48 7.80 -39.96
CA LYS A 124 0.89 7.67 -39.44
C LYS A 124 1.24 8.85 -38.51
N ARG A 125 1.02 8.68 -37.21
CA ARG A 125 1.47 9.61 -36.18
C ARG A 125 2.85 9.21 -35.68
N LYS A 126 3.72 10.21 -35.48
CA LYS A 126 5.05 10.00 -34.89
C LYS A 126 4.91 9.61 -33.42
N VAL A 127 5.49 8.47 -33.07
CA VAL A 127 5.62 8.00 -31.70
C VAL A 127 7.08 8.03 -31.29
N VAL A 128 7.33 8.49 -30.08
CA VAL A 128 8.66 8.51 -29.46
C VAL A 128 8.55 7.79 -28.13
N VAL A 129 9.30 6.69 -27.97
CA VAL A 129 9.38 5.95 -26.71
C VAL A 129 10.51 6.53 -25.88
N PHE A 130 10.24 6.84 -24.63
CA PHE A 130 11.24 7.36 -23.68
C PHE A 130 11.84 6.22 -22.85
N GLU A 131 10.97 5.36 -22.32
CA GLU A 131 11.34 4.25 -21.44
C GLU A 131 10.32 3.13 -21.63
N SER A 132 10.78 1.89 -21.73
CA SER A 132 9.93 0.71 -21.86
C SER A 132 10.67 -0.48 -21.29
N ASP A 133 9.98 -1.29 -20.48
CA ASP A 133 10.45 -2.63 -20.12
C ASP A 133 9.56 -3.73 -20.75
N MET A 134 8.50 -3.34 -21.47
CA MET A 134 7.56 -4.25 -22.10
C MET A 134 8.20 -5.10 -23.20
N GLU A 135 7.66 -6.30 -23.38
CA GLU A 135 7.93 -7.12 -24.58
C GLU A 135 7.54 -6.35 -25.84
N GLU A 136 8.35 -6.46 -26.90
CA GLU A 136 8.18 -5.73 -28.16
C GLU A 136 6.77 -5.89 -28.75
N THR A 137 6.22 -7.11 -28.74
CA THR A 137 4.87 -7.41 -29.24
C THR A 137 3.77 -6.66 -28.47
N MET A 138 3.89 -6.62 -27.14
CA MET A 138 2.96 -5.89 -26.27
C MET A 138 3.14 -4.39 -26.43
N GLN A 139 4.38 -3.92 -26.48
CA GLN A 139 4.70 -2.51 -26.68
C GLN A 139 4.08 -2.01 -27.97
N GLU A 140 4.29 -2.69 -29.10
CA GLU A 140 3.71 -2.32 -30.39
C GLU A 140 2.18 -2.26 -30.35
N ALA A 141 1.53 -3.23 -29.70
CA ALA A 141 0.08 -3.24 -29.54
C ALA A 141 -0.43 -2.04 -28.70
N VAL A 142 0.27 -1.69 -27.62
CA VAL A 142 -0.06 -0.51 -26.79
C VAL A 142 0.10 0.78 -27.61
N LEU A 143 1.20 0.90 -28.36
CA LEU A 143 1.47 2.07 -29.20
C LEU A 143 0.44 2.21 -30.33
N ASP A 144 0.03 1.11 -30.96
CA ASP A 144 -1.00 1.12 -32.00
C ASP A 144 -2.36 1.56 -31.44
N LYS A 145 -2.81 0.95 -30.33
CA LYS A 145 -4.05 1.33 -29.64
C LYS A 145 -4.04 2.81 -29.25
N ALA A 146 -2.92 3.32 -28.72
CA ALA A 146 -2.79 4.73 -28.36
C ALA A 146 -2.88 5.68 -29.56
N LYS A 147 -2.30 5.31 -30.72
CA LYS A 147 -2.43 6.09 -31.96
C LYS A 147 -3.88 6.15 -32.44
N ARG A 148 -4.58 5.00 -32.44
CA ARG A 148 -6.00 4.93 -32.84
C ARG A 148 -6.87 5.80 -31.94
N LEU A 149 -6.68 5.71 -30.61
CA LEU A 149 -7.40 6.53 -29.63
C LEU A 149 -7.10 8.02 -29.79
N TYR A 150 -5.85 8.38 -30.06
CA TYR A 150 -5.48 9.77 -30.36
C TYR A 150 -6.27 10.30 -31.56
N ASN A 151 -6.32 9.54 -32.66
CA ASN A 151 -7.02 9.96 -33.87
C ASN A 151 -8.54 10.01 -33.66
N TYR A 152 -9.10 9.08 -32.89
CA TYR A 152 -10.53 9.03 -32.60
C TYR A 152 -11.02 10.21 -31.73
N PHE A 153 -10.22 10.62 -30.74
CA PHE A 153 -10.54 11.73 -29.84
C PHE A 153 -9.91 13.08 -30.24
N ASP A 154 -9.36 13.20 -31.46
CA ASP A 154 -8.76 14.45 -31.93
C ASP A 154 -9.82 15.56 -32.00
N GLY A 155 -9.53 16.71 -31.39
CA GLY A 155 -10.47 17.85 -31.32
C GLY A 155 -11.64 17.69 -30.32
N VAL A 156 -11.70 16.59 -29.57
CA VAL A 156 -12.74 16.37 -28.55
C VAL A 156 -12.32 17.00 -27.21
N GLU A 157 -13.25 17.67 -26.53
CA GLU A 157 -13.03 18.17 -25.17
C GLU A 157 -12.78 17.01 -24.19
N ASP A 158 -11.83 17.19 -23.27
CA ASP A 158 -11.32 16.17 -22.35
C ASP A 158 -10.76 14.91 -23.05
N SER A 159 -10.15 15.08 -24.23
CA SER A 159 -9.51 13.98 -24.97
C SER A 159 -8.52 13.17 -24.12
N GLU A 160 -7.73 13.80 -23.23
CA GLU A 160 -6.77 13.09 -22.38
C GLU A 160 -7.47 12.09 -21.44
N THR A 161 -8.59 12.49 -20.85
CA THR A 161 -9.38 11.64 -19.95
C THR A 161 -10.00 10.48 -20.70
N LYS A 162 -10.56 10.73 -21.89
CA LYS A 162 -11.18 9.69 -22.72
C LYS A 162 -10.15 8.68 -23.23
N ILE A 163 -8.98 9.15 -23.68
CA ILE A 163 -7.87 8.29 -24.10
C ILE A 163 -7.39 7.44 -22.91
N ALA A 164 -7.21 8.03 -21.72
CA ALA A 164 -6.76 7.29 -20.54
C ALA A 164 -7.73 6.16 -20.17
N GLN A 165 -9.04 6.45 -20.16
CA GLN A 165 -10.09 5.48 -19.84
C GLN A 165 -10.17 4.37 -20.90
N ALA A 166 -10.18 4.73 -22.18
CA ALA A 166 -10.30 3.77 -23.27
C ALA A 166 -9.09 2.85 -23.37
N LEU A 167 -7.87 3.40 -23.23
CA LEU A 167 -6.64 2.61 -23.25
C LEU A 167 -6.59 1.65 -22.05
N LYS A 168 -6.90 2.13 -20.85
CA LYS A 168 -6.95 1.28 -19.66
C LYS A 168 -7.99 0.17 -19.80
N HIS A 169 -9.17 0.48 -20.33
CA HIS A 169 -10.22 -0.51 -20.59
C HIS A 169 -9.70 -1.61 -21.51
N SER A 170 -9.07 -1.22 -22.62
CA SER A 170 -8.52 -2.16 -23.60
C SER A 170 -7.41 -3.05 -23.05
N LEU A 171 -6.48 -2.47 -22.29
CA LEU A 171 -5.41 -3.25 -21.67
C LEU A 171 -5.95 -4.19 -20.59
N THR A 172 -6.97 -3.76 -19.84
CA THR A 172 -7.63 -4.62 -18.88
C THR A 172 -8.36 -5.77 -19.57
N PHE A 173 -9.02 -5.52 -20.71
CA PHE A 173 -9.65 -6.54 -21.54
C PHE A 173 -8.63 -7.56 -22.08
N ALA A 174 -7.53 -7.09 -22.68
CA ALA A 174 -6.55 -7.95 -23.35
C ALA A 174 -5.60 -8.69 -22.38
N TYR A 175 -5.14 -8.03 -21.31
CA TYR A 175 -4.05 -8.51 -20.46
C TYR A 175 -4.46 -8.67 -18.97
N GLY A 176 -5.72 -8.41 -18.65
CA GLY A 176 -6.27 -8.49 -17.29
C GLY A 176 -5.97 -7.26 -16.43
N PRO A 177 -6.58 -7.14 -15.23
CA PRO A 177 -6.33 -6.05 -14.29
C PRO A 177 -4.96 -6.15 -13.58
N THR A 178 -4.38 -5.09 -13.02
CA THR A 178 -4.87 -3.69 -12.92
C THR A 178 -3.92 -2.75 -13.62
N TRP A 179 -4.35 -2.19 -14.75
CA TRP A 179 -3.58 -1.20 -15.50
C TRP A 179 -3.84 0.21 -14.99
N GLN A 180 -2.79 1.03 -15.02
CA GLN A 180 -2.84 2.46 -14.78
C GLN A 180 -2.36 3.18 -16.04
N VAL A 181 -3.13 4.18 -16.45
CA VAL A 181 -2.83 4.99 -17.64
C VAL A 181 -2.86 6.45 -17.23
N VAL A 182 -1.76 7.13 -17.52
CA VAL A 182 -1.57 8.57 -17.34
C VAL A 182 -1.42 9.19 -18.72
N VAL A 183 -2.20 10.23 -18.99
CA VAL A 183 -2.12 10.98 -20.26
C VAL A 183 -1.93 12.45 -19.92
N SER A 184 -0.96 13.10 -20.56
CA SER A 184 -0.71 14.54 -20.40
C SER A 184 -0.51 15.19 -21.74
N SER A 185 -1.09 16.38 -21.92
CA SER A 185 -0.80 17.25 -23.06
C SER A 185 0.52 18.01 -22.93
N SER A 186 1.15 17.96 -21.74
CA SER A 186 2.49 18.47 -21.52
C SER A 186 3.52 17.35 -21.63
N ARG A 187 4.71 17.70 -22.14
CA ARG A 187 5.87 16.81 -22.07
C ARG A 187 6.48 16.77 -20.67
N ASP A 188 6.18 17.76 -19.83
CA ASP A 188 6.68 17.90 -18.47
C ASP A 188 5.86 17.03 -17.52
N LEU A 189 6.04 15.72 -17.66
CA LEU A 189 5.47 14.68 -16.81
C LEU A 189 6.60 13.84 -16.22
N CYS A 190 6.50 13.52 -14.94
CA CYS A 190 7.35 12.54 -14.30
C CYS A 190 6.47 11.63 -13.47
N CYS A 191 6.43 10.37 -13.86
CA CYS A 191 5.83 9.30 -13.08
C CYS A 191 6.97 8.45 -12.51
N LEU A 192 6.95 8.17 -11.22
CA LEU A 192 7.78 7.12 -10.61
C LEU A 192 6.86 5.98 -10.18
N PRO A 193 6.34 5.20 -11.14
CA PRO A 193 5.42 4.13 -10.82
C PRO A 193 6.16 2.99 -10.10
N ILE A 194 5.42 2.26 -9.29
CA ILE A 194 5.79 0.91 -8.87
C ILE A 194 5.13 0.02 -9.92
N VAL A 195 5.93 -0.79 -10.62
CA VAL A 195 5.50 -1.53 -11.80
C VAL A 195 5.85 -2.99 -11.63
N ASP A 196 5.01 -3.85 -12.20
CA ASP A 196 5.38 -5.24 -12.44
C ASP A 196 6.44 -5.27 -13.55
N GLU A 197 7.46 -6.13 -13.43
CA GLU A 197 8.51 -6.26 -14.44
C GLU A 197 7.92 -6.56 -15.83
N GLY A 198 8.35 -5.81 -16.84
CA GLY A 198 7.93 -6.01 -18.21
C GLY A 198 6.54 -5.46 -18.55
N MET A 199 6.00 -4.58 -17.72
CA MET A 199 4.63 -4.08 -17.83
C MET A 199 4.54 -2.55 -17.77
N HIS A 200 5.59 -1.83 -18.17
CA HIS A 200 5.71 -0.38 -18.16
C HIS A 200 6.19 0.19 -19.51
N VAL A 201 5.53 1.24 -19.96
CA VAL A 201 5.97 2.03 -21.12
C VAL A 201 5.62 3.51 -20.93
N ASP A 202 6.60 4.38 -21.20
CA ASP A 202 6.48 5.83 -21.26
C ASP A 202 6.83 6.29 -22.68
N PHE A 203 5.86 6.91 -23.35
CA PHE A 203 5.99 7.32 -24.74
C PHE A 203 5.20 8.61 -25.02
N ALA A 204 5.51 9.25 -26.13
CA ALA A 204 4.74 10.37 -26.66
C ALA A 204 4.15 10.03 -28.02
N VAL A 205 2.85 10.32 -28.20
CA VAL A 205 2.16 10.34 -29.48
C VAL A 205 1.95 11.80 -29.84
N THR A 206 2.75 12.32 -30.77
CA THR A 206 2.76 13.75 -31.17
C THR A 206 3.02 14.73 -30.01
N LYS A 207 1.95 15.31 -29.45
CA LYS A 207 1.97 16.25 -28.31
C LYS A 207 1.56 15.61 -26.98
N LEU A 208 0.87 14.46 -27.02
CA LEU A 208 0.45 13.77 -25.80
C LEU A 208 1.56 12.85 -25.30
N ARG A 209 1.91 12.97 -24.03
CA ARG A 209 2.73 12.00 -23.31
C ARG A 209 1.82 11.01 -22.59
N ILE A 210 2.09 9.73 -22.76
CA ILE A 210 1.31 8.64 -22.23
C ILE A 210 2.25 7.73 -21.44
N VAL A 211 1.91 7.49 -20.18
CA VAL A 211 2.59 6.50 -19.33
C VAL A 211 1.58 5.41 -19.02
N VAL A 212 1.92 4.19 -19.40
CA VAL A 212 1.12 3.00 -19.15
C VAL A 212 1.95 2.09 -18.26
N TYR A 213 1.34 1.61 -17.19
CA TYR A 213 1.97 0.55 -16.42
C TYR A 213 0.94 -0.35 -15.76
N ARG A 214 1.38 -1.56 -15.39
CA ARG A 214 0.61 -2.47 -14.56
C ARG A 214 1.17 -2.49 -13.15
N HIS A 215 0.27 -2.43 -12.18
CA HIS A 215 0.56 -2.73 -10.79
C HIS A 215 -0.55 -3.64 -10.27
N ALA A 216 -0.30 -4.95 -10.25
CA ALA A 216 -1.24 -5.95 -9.79
C ALA A 216 -1.25 -6.13 -8.25
N GLY A 217 -0.80 -5.13 -7.49
CA GLY A 217 -0.57 -5.28 -6.04
C GLY A 217 0.58 -6.24 -5.83
N THR A 218 1.78 -5.80 -6.25
CA THR A 218 3.05 -6.53 -6.22
C THR A 218 3.24 -7.32 -4.92
N ARG A 219 4.15 -8.32 -4.94
CA ARG A 219 4.62 -9.02 -3.72
C ARG A 219 4.89 -8.06 -2.56
N LEU A 220 5.36 -6.85 -2.86
CA LEU A 220 5.61 -5.81 -1.86
C LEU A 220 4.35 -5.41 -1.07
N ASP A 221 3.23 -5.16 -1.73
CA ASP A 221 1.97 -4.82 -1.03
C ASP A 221 1.46 -6.00 -0.21
N GLN A 222 1.58 -7.23 -0.72
CA GLN A 222 1.24 -8.45 0.04
C GLN A 222 2.15 -8.65 1.26
N HIS A 223 3.45 -8.40 1.14
CA HIS A 223 4.40 -8.47 2.25
C HIS A 223 4.16 -7.37 3.28
N LEU A 224 3.78 -6.17 2.85
CA LEU A 224 3.46 -5.06 3.75
C LEU A 224 2.14 -5.28 4.47
N ASP A 225 1.11 -5.74 3.77
CA ASP A 225 -0.19 -6.07 4.36
C ASP A 225 -0.06 -7.26 5.32
N SER A 226 0.71 -8.30 4.97
CA SER A 226 0.96 -9.43 5.87
C SER A 226 1.80 -9.03 7.10
N ALA A 227 2.82 -8.18 6.94
CA ALA A 227 3.59 -7.67 8.08
C ALA A 227 2.74 -6.78 9.00
N GLN A 228 1.89 -5.91 8.44
CA GLN A 228 0.95 -5.11 9.23
C GLN A 228 -0.11 -5.97 9.91
N PHE A 229 -0.63 -6.98 9.21
CA PHE A 229 -1.56 -7.95 9.77
C PHE A 229 -0.93 -8.73 10.92
N GLY A 230 0.27 -9.29 10.72
CA GLY A 230 1.03 -10.00 11.75
C GLY A 230 1.30 -9.13 12.97
N LYS A 231 1.66 -7.86 12.77
CA LYS A 231 1.79 -6.89 13.86
C LYS A 231 0.48 -6.70 14.63
N ARG A 232 -0.66 -6.51 13.94
CA ARG A 232 -1.97 -6.33 14.58
C ARG A 232 -2.39 -7.57 15.36
N VAL A 233 -2.22 -8.76 14.77
CA VAL A 233 -2.51 -10.04 15.42
C VAL A 233 -1.66 -10.21 16.68
N ALA A 234 -0.36 -9.91 16.61
CA ALA A 234 0.53 -9.99 17.77
C ALA A 234 0.07 -9.06 18.92
N PHE A 235 -0.36 -7.83 18.62
CA PHE A 235 -0.93 -6.94 19.65
C PHE A 235 -2.25 -7.44 20.22
N ILE A 236 -3.13 -8.01 19.39
CA ILE A 236 -4.39 -8.60 19.86
C ILE A 236 -4.10 -9.77 20.81
N LEU A 237 -3.18 -10.67 20.45
CA LEU A 237 -2.78 -11.80 21.30
C LEU A 237 -2.14 -11.32 22.61
N ALA A 238 -1.26 -10.31 22.58
CA ALA A 238 -0.72 -9.71 23.78
C ALA A 238 -1.81 -9.12 24.69
N THR A 239 -2.83 -8.49 24.10
CA THR A 239 -3.98 -7.93 24.85
C THR A 239 -4.82 -9.05 25.47
N ILE A 240 -5.05 -10.15 24.75
CA ILE A 240 -5.75 -11.32 25.30
C ILE A 240 -4.97 -11.91 26.48
N CYS A 241 -3.65 -12.07 26.37
CA CYS A 241 -2.81 -12.53 27.49
C CYS A 241 -2.88 -11.58 28.69
N LEU A 242 -2.94 -10.26 28.47
CA LEU A 242 -3.11 -9.27 29.53
C LEU A 242 -4.47 -9.39 30.23
N LEU A 243 -5.55 -9.58 29.46
CA LEU A 243 -6.88 -9.80 30.01
C LEU A 243 -6.98 -11.10 30.82
N LEU A 244 -6.38 -12.18 30.32
CA LEU A 244 -6.29 -13.46 31.03
C LEU A 244 -5.48 -13.31 32.33
N TYR A 245 -4.35 -12.62 32.29
CA TYR A 245 -3.56 -12.33 33.49
C TYR A 245 -4.34 -11.49 34.50
N GLY A 246 -5.07 -10.47 34.05
CA GLY A 246 -5.93 -9.64 34.89
C GLY A 246 -7.04 -10.47 35.55
N PHE A 247 -7.74 -11.30 34.78
CA PHE A 247 -8.77 -12.19 35.28
C PHE A 247 -8.23 -13.19 36.33
N LEU A 248 -7.08 -13.81 36.07
CA LEU A 248 -6.43 -14.73 37.01
C LEU A 248 -5.91 -14.00 38.27
N SER A 249 -5.47 -12.75 38.14
CA SER A 249 -4.98 -11.97 39.29
C SER A 249 -6.09 -11.45 40.18
N LEU A 250 -7.29 -11.22 39.65
CA LEU A 250 -8.45 -10.78 40.43
C LEU A 250 -9.12 -11.93 41.20
N ASN A 251 -8.92 -13.18 40.77
CA ASN A 251 -9.48 -14.38 41.42
C ASN A 251 -8.49 -15.08 42.38
N SER A 252 -7.37 -14.47 42.73
CA SER A 252 -6.27 -15.16 43.42
C SER A 252 -6.41 -15.29 44.94
N GLU A 253 -7.29 -14.53 45.59
CA GLU A 253 -7.37 -14.47 47.06
C GLU A 253 -7.67 -15.82 47.72
N VAL A 254 -8.46 -16.68 47.08
CA VAL A 254 -8.81 -18.01 47.60
C VAL A 254 -7.74 -19.06 47.28
N LEU A 255 -7.06 -18.94 46.13
CA LEU A 255 -6.07 -19.93 45.65
C LEU A 255 -4.66 -19.73 46.20
N GLU A 256 -4.31 -18.53 46.70
CA GLU A 256 -2.98 -18.30 47.29
C GLU A 256 -2.77 -19.06 48.61
N ARG A 257 -3.83 -19.37 49.36
CA ARG A 257 -3.74 -20.17 50.59
C ARG A 257 -3.35 -21.63 50.36
N CYS A 258 -3.73 -22.20 49.21
CA CYS A 258 -3.42 -23.59 48.85
C CYS A 258 -2.13 -23.72 48.02
N LYS A 259 -1.42 -22.62 47.76
CA LYS A 259 -0.21 -22.59 46.93
C LYS A 259 1.02 -22.92 47.78
N GLY A 260 1.50 -24.17 47.73
CA GLY A 260 2.76 -24.52 48.42
C GLY A 260 3.04 -26.00 48.69
N SER A 261 2.07 -26.91 48.61
CA SER A 261 2.34 -28.35 48.88
C SER A 261 2.69 -29.13 47.61
N GLY A 262 3.63 -28.59 46.83
CA GLY A 262 4.01 -29.09 45.51
C GLY A 262 5.14 -30.13 45.49
N LYS A 263 5.34 -30.90 46.56
CA LYS A 263 6.19 -32.10 46.51
C LYS A 263 5.40 -33.41 46.37
N ALA A 264 4.09 -33.39 46.58
CA ALA A 264 3.26 -34.60 46.57
C ALA A 264 2.83 -35.08 45.16
N ALA A 265 2.94 -34.25 44.11
CA ALA A 265 2.25 -34.51 42.83
C ALA A 265 3.07 -35.17 41.71
N THR A 266 4.39 -35.37 41.87
CA THR A 266 5.24 -35.87 40.76
C THR A 266 6.08 -37.11 41.05
N VAL A 267 5.94 -37.73 42.22
CA VAL A 267 6.61 -38.99 42.51
C VAL A 267 5.59 -39.95 43.06
N GLY A 268 5.24 -40.98 42.29
CA GLY A 268 4.44 -42.10 42.78
C GLY A 268 5.23 -42.83 43.87
N LEU A 269 5.07 -42.42 45.13
CA LEU A 269 5.63 -43.09 46.29
C LEU A 269 4.66 -42.95 47.47
N THR A 270 4.18 -44.11 47.89
CA THR A 270 3.85 -44.56 49.25
C THR A 270 3.63 -43.50 50.32
N ALA A 271 2.42 -43.57 50.89
CA ALA A 271 1.99 -42.97 52.15
C ALA A 271 3.10 -42.90 53.20
N GLU A 272 3.48 -41.69 53.59
CA GLU A 272 3.52 -41.18 54.97
C GLU A 272 4.00 -39.72 54.94
N ASP A 273 3.20 -38.84 55.54
CA ASP A 273 3.50 -37.46 55.94
C ASP A 273 3.74 -36.35 54.89
N ASP A 274 2.80 -36.17 53.94
CA ASP A 274 2.60 -34.85 53.31
C ASP A 274 1.36 -34.16 53.93
N VAL A 275 1.59 -33.30 54.93
CA VAL A 275 0.55 -32.48 55.55
C VAL A 275 0.05 -31.46 54.53
N LEU A 276 -1.15 -31.70 53.99
CA LEU A 276 -1.87 -30.72 53.19
C LEU A 276 -2.16 -29.46 54.04
N PRO A 277 -2.04 -28.25 53.48
CA PRO A 277 -2.34 -27.02 54.21
C PRO A 277 -3.78 -27.05 54.74
N GLU A 278 -3.97 -26.63 56.00
CA GLU A 278 -5.24 -26.71 56.71
C GLU A 278 -6.38 -26.08 55.88
N GLY A 279 -7.38 -26.89 55.52
CA GLY A 279 -8.58 -26.46 54.81
C GLY A 279 -8.56 -26.56 53.28
N CYS A 280 -7.53 -27.14 52.65
CA CYS A 280 -7.47 -27.34 51.19
C CYS A 280 -7.69 -28.81 50.81
N SER A 281 -8.54 -29.08 49.81
CA SER A 281 -8.67 -30.42 49.20
C SER A 281 -7.54 -30.66 48.16
N ALA A 282 -7.33 -31.93 47.78
CA ALA A 282 -6.38 -32.26 46.71
C ALA A 282 -6.75 -31.58 45.36
N GLU A 283 -8.05 -31.44 45.07
CA GLU A 283 -8.55 -30.72 43.90
C GLU A 283 -8.22 -29.22 43.95
N ASP A 284 -8.23 -28.61 45.14
CA ASP A 284 -7.89 -27.20 45.33
C ASP A 284 -6.40 -26.93 45.12
N VAL A 285 -5.53 -27.87 45.53
CA VAL A 285 -4.09 -27.80 45.28
C VAL A 285 -3.77 -27.93 43.80
N GLU A 286 -4.42 -28.86 43.09
CA GLU A 286 -4.27 -29.01 41.64
C GLU A 286 -4.75 -27.75 40.91
N ARG A 287 -5.91 -27.20 41.31
CA ARG A 287 -6.45 -25.95 40.74
C ARG A 287 -5.52 -24.76 41.02
N ALA A 288 -4.88 -24.68 42.19
CA ALA A 288 -3.91 -23.63 42.53
C ALA A 288 -2.62 -23.72 41.70
N ASN A 289 -2.11 -24.94 41.48
CA ASN A 289 -0.96 -25.17 40.62
C ASN A 289 -1.26 -24.84 39.16
N ASN A 290 -2.40 -25.28 38.63
CA ASN A 290 -2.86 -24.94 37.29
C ASN A 290 -3.03 -23.43 37.12
N HIS A 291 -3.62 -22.76 38.12
CA HIS A 291 -3.80 -21.31 38.13
C HIS A 291 -2.45 -20.56 38.11
N ALA A 292 -1.48 -21.00 38.92
CA ALA A 292 -0.13 -20.42 38.94
C ALA A 292 0.62 -20.63 37.62
N TRP A 293 0.47 -21.81 37.01
CA TRP A 293 1.03 -22.10 35.70
C TRP A 293 0.42 -21.21 34.62
N TRP A 294 -0.91 -21.07 34.57
CA TRP A 294 -1.60 -20.19 33.61
C TRP A 294 -1.23 -18.71 33.78
N LYS A 295 -1.07 -18.24 35.02
CA LYS A 295 -0.59 -16.87 35.30
C LYS A 295 0.81 -16.63 34.71
N THR A 296 1.69 -17.62 34.86
CA THR A 296 3.06 -17.59 34.31
C THR A 296 3.05 -17.65 32.78
N ALA A 297 2.25 -18.55 32.21
CA ALA A 297 2.06 -18.68 30.77
C ALA A 297 1.49 -17.38 30.15
N ALA A 298 0.57 -16.71 30.83
CA ALA A 298 0.03 -15.42 30.37
C ALA A 298 1.09 -14.31 30.35
N ILE A 299 1.95 -14.22 31.38
CA ILE A 299 3.06 -13.25 31.40
C ILE A 299 4.06 -13.52 30.27
N LEU A 300 4.45 -14.79 30.10
CA LEU A 300 5.36 -15.20 29.02
C LEU A 300 4.74 -14.96 27.64
N GLY A 301 3.43 -15.20 27.48
CA GLY A 301 2.68 -14.89 26.26
C GLY A 301 2.70 -13.40 25.95
N MET A 302 2.44 -12.53 26.94
CA MET A 302 2.52 -11.08 26.75
C MET A 302 3.91 -10.61 26.29
N SER A 303 4.97 -11.07 26.95
CA SER A 303 6.35 -10.68 26.58
C SER A 303 6.74 -11.22 25.20
N ALA A 304 6.39 -12.47 24.89
CA ALA A 304 6.67 -13.08 23.59
C ALA A 304 5.94 -12.35 22.44
N PHE A 305 4.64 -12.07 22.58
CA PHE A 305 3.87 -11.42 21.52
C PHE A 305 4.25 -9.94 21.33
N THR A 306 4.61 -9.23 22.40
CA THR A 306 5.13 -7.85 22.29
C THR A 306 6.53 -7.81 21.66
N MET A 307 7.40 -8.77 21.99
CA MET A 307 8.70 -8.93 21.32
C MET A 307 8.51 -9.27 19.84
N LEU A 308 7.61 -10.19 19.50
CA LEU A 308 7.29 -10.54 18.12
C LEU A 308 6.79 -9.32 17.31
N ALA A 309 5.88 -8.52 17.88
CA ALA A 309 5.42 -7.28 17.24
C ALA A 309 6.56 -6.29 16.98
N SER A 310 7.54 -6.24 17.89
CA SER A 310 8.72 -5.39 17.76
C SER A 310 9.68 -5.91 16.69
N LEU A 311 9.91 -7.23 16.61
CA LEU A 311 10.71 -7.87 15.57
C LEU A 311 10.09 -7.67 14.18
N ILE A 312 8.77 -7.85 14.04
CA ILE A 312 8.05 -7.57 12.78
C ILE A 312 8.24 -6.11 12.37
N ARG A 313 8.23 -5.17 13.33
CA ARG A 313 8.48 -3.75 13.05
C ARG A 313 9.90 -3.52 12.52
N VAL A 314 10.91 -4.14 13.13
CA VAL A 314 12.31 -4.02 12.67
C VAL A 314 12.50 -4.65 11.30
N TYR A 315 11.94 -5.84 11.08
CA TYR A 315 11.97 -6.54 9.80
C TYR A 315 11.30 -5.74 8.67
N SER A 316 10.12 -5.16 8.94
CA SER A 316 9.43 -4.31 7.97
C SER A 316 10.26 -3.09 7.54
N LYS A 317 11.09 -2.54 8.44
CA LYS A 317 12.02 -1.44 8.12
C LYS A 317 13.25 -1.92 7.33
N SER A 318 13.70 -3.16 7.55
CA SER A 318 14.89 -3.71 6.86
C SER A 318 14.59 -4.26 5.47
N LEU A 319 13.32 -4.48 5.11
CA LEU A 319 12.91 -4.83 3.75
C LEU A 319 12.99 -3.63 2.79
N SER A 320 12.89 -2.40 3.32
CA SER A 320 12.86 -1.16 2.52
C SER A 320 14.08 -0.90 1.61
N PRO A 321 15.34 -1.19 1.98
CA PRO A 321 16.48 -0.95 1.10
C PRO A 321 16.77 -2.11 0.15
N LYS A 322 16.43 -3.36 0.50
CA LYS A 322 16.81 -4.55 -0.29
C LYS A 322 16.00 -4.70 -1.58
N ILE A 323 14.78 -4.15 -1.62
CA ILE A 323 13.90 -4.22 -2.80
C ILE A 323 14.11 -3.01 -3.73
N LYS A 324 14.82 -1.95 -3.30
CA LYS A 324 15.20 -0.82 -4.17
C LYS A 324 16.27 -1.14 -5.21
N HIS A 325 16.92 -2.30 -5.11
CA HIS A 325 18.03 -2.73 -5.96
C HIS A 325 17.78 -4.06 -6.67
N SER A 326 16.54 -4.57 -6.59
CA SER A 326 16.08 -5.71 -7.38
C SER A 326 15.18 -5.22 -8.49
#